data_AF-A0A2T7LGC8-F1
#
_entry.id   AF-A0A2T7LGC8-F1
#
_cell.length_a   1.000
_cell.length_b   1.000
_cell.length_c   1.000
_cell.angle_alpha   90.00
_cell.angle_beta   90.00
_cell.angle_gamma   90.00
#
_symmetry.space_group_name_H-M   'P 1'
#
loop_
_entity.id
_entity.type
_entity.pdbx_description
1 polymer ?
#
loop_
_entity_poly.entity_id
_entity_poly.type
_entity_poly.pdbx_seq_one_letter_code
_entity_poly.pdbx_strand_id
1 'polypeptide(L)'
;MGTILKGMSRVRWHELTHAYGSAEEVPGRLSRVAWGDALTSASALSDLGLWLGELSVFDATTEAVPFLWDLAVTDAVANRSGVVQLLMTILEQANPPRLDVQYAAHQAVLDGRGLADRLADDEDPAVRAAAQDLMAAIDNHACEACRPA
;
A
#
# COMPACT_ATOMS: atom_id res chain seq x y z
N MET A 1 22.59 -4.88 4.21
CA MET A 1 21.47 -4.27 3.48
C MET A 1 20.58 -5.37 2.95
N GLY A 2 19.39 -5.56 3.53
CA GLY A 2 18.40 -6.44 2.92
C GLY A 2 17.91 -5.83 1.61
N THR A 3 17.74 -6.64 0.57
CA THR A 3 17.01 -6.19 -0.62
C THR A 3 15.57 -5.87 -0.22
N ILE A 4 15.06 -4.70 -0.60
CA ILE A 4 13.64 -4.36 -0.49
C ILE A 4 12.85 -5.07 -1.60
N LEU A 5 11.53 -5.19 -1.45
CA LEU A 5 10.63 -5.82 -2.43
C LEU A 5 10.91 -7.32 -2.64
N LYS A 6 11.27 -8.05 -1.58
CA LYS A 6 11.61 -9.48 -1.69
C LYS A 6 10.41 -10.30 -2.10
N GLY A 7 10.57 -11.11 -3.15
CA GLY A 7 9.52 -12.02 -3.60
C GLY A 7 8.54 -11.38 -4.57
N MET A 8 8.69 -10.09 -4.92
CA MET A 8 7.86 -9.42 -5.94
C MET A 8 7.85 -10.16 -7.28
N SER A 9 8.95 -10.81 -7.66
CA SER A 9 9.04 -11.63 -8.89
C SER A 9 8.30 -12.97 -8.83
N ARG A 10 7.82 -13.40 -7.65
CA ARG A 10 7.07 -14.65 -7.47
C ARG A 10 5.56 -14.46 -7.67
N VAL A 11 5.08 -13.23 -7.55
CA VAL A 11 3.69 -12.87 -7.81
C VAL A 11 3.46 -12.89 -9.32
N ARG A 12 2.39 -13.55 -9.78
CA ARG A 12 2.02 -13.63 -11.20
C ARG A 12 1.22 -12.38 -11.61
N TRP A 13 1.87 -11.21 -11.62
CA TRP A 13 1.23 -9.91 -11.86
C TRP A 13 0.39 -9.81 -13.13
N HIS A 14 0.77 -10.54 -14.18
CA HIS A 14 0.03 -10.59 -15.45
C HIS A 14 -1.32 -11.34 -15.34
N GLU A 15 -1.53 -12.13 -14.29
CA GLU A 15 -2.82 -12.77 -13.99
C GLU A 15 -3.72 -11.88 -13.11
N LEU A 16 -3.17 -10.78 -12.57
CA LEU A 16 -3.87 -9.88 -11.67
C LEU A 16 -4.35 -8.62 -12.39
N THR A 17 -5.28 -7.91 -11.77
CA THR A 17 -5.87 -6.70 -12.31
C THR A 17 -5.78 -5.52 -11.34
N HIS A 18 -5.83 -4.33 -11.91
CA HIS A 18 -5.98 -3.05 -11.21
C HIS A 18 -7.04 -2.21 -11.94
N ALA A 19 -7.28 -0.98 -11.52
CA ALA A 19 -8.34 -0.11 -12.07
C ALA A 19 -8.39 0.02 -13.61
N TYR A 20 -7.24 -0.09 -14.29
CA TYR A 20 -7.12 0.10 -15.74
C TYR A 20 -6.80 -1.18 -16.52
N GLY A 21 -6.97 -2.37 -15.93
CA GLY A 21 -6.69 -3.66 -16.60
C GLY A 21 -5.56 -4.44 -15.93
N SER A 22 -4.68 -5.06 -16.73
CA SER A 22 -3.58 -5.93 -16.26
C SER A 22 -2.63 -5.22 -15.29
N ALA A 23 -2.18 -5.94 -14.25
CA ALA A 23 -1.25 -5.43 -13.25
C ALA A 23 0.24 -5.72 -13.57
N GLU A 24 0.57 -6.19 -14.78
CA GLU A 24 1.95 -6.49 -15.22
C GLU A 24 2.93 -5.32 -14.99
N GLU A 25 2.42 -4.10 -15.00
CA GLU A 25 3.16 -2.86 -14.86
C GLU A 25 3.48 -2.46 -13.40
N VAL A 26 2.77 -3.02 -12.42
CA VAL A 26 2.86 -2.68 -11.00
C VAL A 26 4.28 -2.88 -10.42
N PRO A 27 5.01 -3.98 -10.70
CA PRO A 27 6.38 -4.18 -10.20
C PRO A 27 7.34 -3.08 -10.63
N GLY A 28 7.16 -2.55 -11.85
CA GLY A 28 7.95 -1.45 -12.37
C GLY A 28 7.72 -0.15 -11.59
N ARG A 29 6.48 0.11 -11.15
CA ARG A 29 6.15 1.30 -10.36
C ARG A 29 6.66 1.15 -8.92
N LEU A 30 6.46 -0.01 -8.28
CA LEU A 30 7.05 -0.31 -6.96
C LEU A 30 8.57 -0.13 -6.97
N SER A 31 9.24 -0.59 -8.04
CA SER A 31 10.69 -0.41 -8.21
C SER A 31 11.10 1.07 -8.32
N ARG A 32 10.32 1.88 -9.03
CA ARG A 32 10.57 3.33 -9.13
C ARG A 32 10.35 4.05 -7.81
N VAL A 33 9.38 3.63 -7.00
CA VAL A 33 9.22 4.14 -5.64
C VAL A 33 10.42 3.80 -4.77
N ALA A 34 10.90 2.56 -4.86
CA ALA A 34 12.04 2.02 -4.12
C ALA A 34 13.38 2.72 -4.40
N TRP A 35 13.70 2.96 -5.68
CA TRP A 35 15.04 3.35 -6.10
C TRP A 35 15.10 4.64 -6.93
N GLY A 36 13.95 5.24 -7.25
CA GLY A 36 13.89 6.52 -7.95
C GLY A 36 14.27 7.69 -7.06
N ASP A 37 14.62 8.82 -7.68
CA ASP A 37 14.69 10.10 -6.97
C ASP A 37 13.31 10.55 -6.48
N ALA A 38 13.25 11.63 -5.70
CA ALA A 38 12.01 12.13 -5.11
C ALA A 38 10.89 12.34 -6.15
N LEU A 39 11.22 12.89 -7.33
CA LEU A 39 10.24 13.15 -8.39
C LEU A 39 9.74 11.86 -9.04
N THR A 40 10.66 10.94 -9.35
CA THR A 40 10.34 9.63 -9.94
C THR A 40 9.53 8.78 -8.98
N SER A 41 9.90 8.80 -7.69
CA SER A 41 9.21 8.09 -6.62
C SER A 41 7.80 8.63 -6.42
N ALA A 42 7.63 9.96 -6.35
CA ALA A 42 6.32 10.59 -6.26
C ALA A 42 5.42 10.28 -7.46
N SER A 43 5.94 10.41 -8.69
CA SER A 43 5.19 10.10 -9.91
C SER A 43 4.74 8.63 -9.96
N ALA A 44 5.64 7.70 -9.66
CA ALA A 44 5.32 6.28 -9.63
C ALA A 44 4.31 5.92 -8.52
N LEU A 45 4.34 6.64 -7.40
CA LEU A 45 3.37 6.46 -6.34
C LEU A 45 1.98 7.00 -6.73
N SER A 46 1.90 8.12 -7.44
CA SER A 46 0.65 8.63 -7.99
C SER A 46 0.00 7.62 -8.96
N ASP A 47 0.80 6.99 -9.82
CA ASP A 47 0.31 5.89 -10.68
C ASP A 47 -0.27 4.75 -9.82
N LEU A 48 0.44 4.31 -8.78
CA LEU A 48 -0.03 3.24 -7.89
C LEU A 48 -1.32 3.61 -7.15
N GLY A 49 -1.48 4.87 -6.73
CA GLY A 49 -2.71 5.37 -6.13
C GLY A 49 -3.91 5.19 -7.05
N LEU A 50 -3.79 5.70 -8.28
CA LEU A 50 -4.81 5.56 -9.31
C LEU A 50 -5.18 4.10 -9.59
N TRP A 51 -4.18 3.21 -9.56
CA TRP A 51 -4.36 1.82 -9.96
C TRP A 51 -4.94 0.93 -8.85
N LEU A 52 -4.46 1.10 -7.62
CA LEU A 52 -4.64 0.13 -6.54
C LEU A 52 -5.58 0.61 -5.44
N GLY A 53 -5.90 1.90 -5.37
CA GLY A 53 -6.59 2.45 -4.21
C GLY A 53 -7.63 3.53 -4.49
N GLU A 54 -7.50 4.36 -5.52
CA GLU A 54 -8.39 5.53 -5.67
C GLU A 54 -9.83 5.18 -6.07
N LEU A 55 -10.01 4.27 -7.02
CA LEU A 55 -11.35 3.89 -7.51
C LEU A 55 -11.96 2.73 -6.73
N SER A 56 -11.13 1.75 -6.42
CA SER A 56 -11.46 0.55 -5.68
C SER A 56 -10.20 -0.25 -5.38
N VAL A 57 -10.35 -1.36 -4.65
CA VAL A 57 -9.28 -2.34 -4.43
C VAL A 57 -9.44 -3.55 -5.34
N PHE A 58 -8.31 -4.12 -5.76
CA PHE A 58 -8.23 -5.21 -6.71
C PHE A 58 -7.33 -6.34 -6.17
N ASP A 59 -7.28 -7.46 -6.88
CA ASP A 59 -6.38 -8.56 -6.54
C ASP A 59 -4.90 -8.13 -6.56
N ALA A 60 -4.51 -7.22 -7.47
CA ALA A 60 -3.19 -6.60 -7.42
C ALA A 60 -2.96 -5.73 -6.18
N THR A 61 -4.02 -5.12 -5.62
CA THR A 61 -3.90 -4.32 -4.38
C THR A 61 -3.47 -5.21 -3.22
N THR A 62 -4.14 -6.35 -3.02
CA THR A 62 -3.81 -7.32 -1.97
C THR A 62 -2.35 -7.76 -2.06
N GLU A 63 -1.89 -8.12 -3.27
CA GLU A 63 -0.51 -8.58 -3.48
C GLU A 63 0.51 -7.44 -3.37
N ALA A 64 0.12 -6.19 -3.61
CA ALA A 64 1.00 -5.02 -3.50
C ALA A 64 1.23 -4.57 -2.04
N VAL A 65 0.26 -4.73 -1.15
CA VAL A 65 0.31 -4.20 0.22
C VAL A 65 1.57 -4.64 1.01
N PRO A 66 2.00 -5.90 1.01
CA PRO A 66 3.24 -6.30 1.69
C PRO A 66 4.48 -5.52 1.19
N PHE A 67 4.52 -5.23 -0.11
CA PHE A 67 5.60 -4.44 -0.71
C PHE A 67 5.50 -2.95 -0.38
N LEU A 68 4.29 -2.41 -0.24
CA LEU A 68 4.10 -1.05 0.26
C LEU A 68 4.59 -0.92 1.71
N TRP A 69 4.36 -1.92 2.55
CA TRP A 69 4.94 -1.96 3.90
C TRP A 69 6.47 -1.99 3.88
N ASP A 70 7.08 -2.84 3.05
CA ASP A 70 8.54 -2.88 2.85
C ASP A 70 9.10 -1.49 2.48
N LEU A 71 8.41 -0.77 1.59
CA LEU A 71 8.79 0.59 1.17
C LEU A 71 8.64 1.60 2.31
N ALA A 72 7.54 1.56 3.05
CA ALA A 72 7.25 2.51 4.14
C ALA A 72 8.28 2.43 5.28
N VAL A 73 8.82 1.24 5.56
CA VAL A 73 9.78 1.03 6.65
C VAL A 73 11.25 1.14 6.23
N THR A 74 11.52 1.41 4.94
CA THR A 74 12.89 1.52 4.43
C THR A 74 13.32 2.98 4.34
N ASP A 75 14.24 3.40 5.21
CA ASP A 75 14.74 4.80 5.28
C ASP A 75 15.31 5.36 3.97
N ALA A 76 15.84 4.49 3.09
CA ALA A 76 16.38 4.91 1.81
C ALA A 76 15.31 5.31 0.76
N VAL A 77 14.04 4.99 1.00
CA VAL A 77 12.93 5.33 0.09
C VAL A 77 12.61 6.82 0.24
N ALA A 78 12.63 7.56 -0.87
CA ALA A 78 12.48 9.02 -0.84
C ALA A 78 11.09 9.50 -0.38
N ASN A 79 10.03 8.73 -0.66
CA ASN A 79 8.64 9.15 -0.44
C ASN A 79 7.87 8.22 0.51
N ARG A 80 8.46 7.87 1.66
CA ARG A 80 7.86 6.97 2.66
C ARG A 80 6.49 7.45 3.16
N SER A 81 6.33 8.75 3.40
CA SER A 81 5.05 9.32 3.86
C SER A 81 3.93 9.13 2.84
N GLY A 82 4.22 9.32 1.55
CA GLY A 82 3.27 9.03 0.48
C GLY A 82 2.88 7.54 0.43
N VAL A 83 3.83 6.63 0.65
CA VAL A 83 3.53 5.19 0.69
C VAL A 83 2.57 4.85 1.84
N VAL A 84 2.77 5.47 3.01
CA VAL A 84 1.85 5.33 4.16
C VAL A 84 0.46 5.87 3.84
N GLN A 85 0.37 7.01 3.14
CA GLN A 85 -0.91 7.54 2.68
C GLN A 85 -1.61 6.60 1.70
N LEU A 86 -0.88 5.92 0.80
CA LEU A 86 -1.48 4.92 -0.08
C LEU A 86 -2.05 3.72 0.68
N LEU A 87 -1.36 3.24 1.73
CA LEU A 87 -1.90 2.19 2.61
C LEU A 87 -3.21 2.63 3.29
N MET A 88 -3.29 3.89 3.72
CA MET A 88 -4.50 4.47 4.28
C MET A 88 -5.62 4.56 3.24
N THR A 89 -5.34 5.08 2.04
CA THR A 89 -6.29 5.13 0.92
C THR A 89 -6.89 3.75 0.62
N ILE A 90 -6.06 2.70 0.63
CA ILE A 90 -6.50 1.31 0.43
C ILE A 90 -7.45 0.87 1.55
N LEU A 91 -7.13 1.16 2.81
CA LEU A 91 -7.94 0.78 3.97
C LEU A 91 -9.29 1.53 4.04
N GLU A 92 -9.32 2.76 3.55
CA GLU A 92 -10.52 3.61 3.52
C GLU A 92 -11.46 3.28 2.35
N GLN A 93 -11.04 2.44 1.39
CA GLN A 93 -11.91 2.07 0.28
C GLN A 93 -13.14 1.31 0.76
N ALA A 94 -14.32 1.87 0.51
CA ALA A 94 -15.60 1.34 0.98
C ALA A 94 -16.48 0.74 -0.12
N ASN A 95 -16.11 0.85 -1.40
CA ASN A 95 -16.95 0.45 -2.54
C ASN A 95 -16.26 -0.58 -3.45
N PRO A 96 -16.11 -1.84 -3.01
CA PRO A 96 -15.47 -2.83 -3.84
C PRO A 96 -16.46 -3.42 -4.85
N PRO A 97 -16.00 -3.79 -6.05
CA PRO A 97 -16.76 -4.68 -6.92
C PRO A 97 -16.87 -6.10 -6.32
N ARG A 98 -16.00 -6.45 -5.36
CA ARG A 98 -15.87 -7.78 -4.75
C ARG A 98 -15.49 -7.71 -3.27
N LEU A 99 -16.36 -8.20 -2.38
CA LEU A 99 -16.16 -8.16 -0.93
C LEU A 99 -14.96 -9.01 -0.46
N ASP A 100 -14.71 -10.15 -1.09
CA ASP A 100 -13.58 -11.02 -0.74
C ASP A 100 -12.22 -10.36 -1.04
N VAL A 101 -12.13 -9.64 -2.15
CA VAL A 101 -10.95 -8.85 -2.51
C VAL A 101 -10.76 -7.70 -1.54
N GLN A 102 -11.84 -7.00 -1.17
CA GLN A 102 -11.78 -5.92 -0.18
C GLN A 102 -11.28 -6.42 1.17
N TYR A 103 -11.86 -7.51 1.66
CA TYR A 103 -11.44 -8.13 2.90
C TYR A 103 -9.94 -8.45 2.87
N ALA A 104 -9.46 -9.11 1.81
CA ALA A 104 -8.07 -9.49 1.70
C ALA A 104 -7.12 -8.28 1.67
N ALA A 105 -7.45 -7.23 0.91
CA ALA A 105 -6.65 -6.01 0.84
C ALA A 105 -6.61 -5.28 2.18
N HIS A 106 -7.76 -5.13 2.85
CA HIS A 106 -7.83 -4.48 4.17
C HIS A 106 -7.10 -5.28 5.23
N GLN A 107 -7.27 -6.61 5.26
CA GLN A 107 -6.52 -7.46 6.19
C GLN A 107 -5.02 -7.35 5.98
N ALA A 108 -4.54 -7.30 4.73
CA ALA A 108 -3.12 -7.10 4.45
C ALA A 108 -2.58 -5.77 5.01
N VAL A 109 -3.40 -4.70 5.02
CA VAL A 109 -3.03 -3.42 5.65
C VAL A 109 -3.06 -3.55 7.18
N LEU A 110 -4.13 -4.14 7.73
CA LEU A 110 -4.33 -4.32 9.17
C LEU A 110 -3.25 -5.21 9.81
N ASP A 111 -2.79 -6.25 9.11
CA ASP A 111 -1.67 -7.12 9.54
C ASP A 111 -0.37 -6.32 9.72
N GLY A 112 -0.24 -5.19 9.03
CA GLY A 112 0.87 -4.25 9.17
C GLY A 112 0.75 -3.27 10.35
N ARG A 113 -0.26 -3.39 11.23
CA ARG A 113 -0.48 -2.44 12.35
C ARG A 113 0.77 -2.22 13.21
N GLY A 114 1.57 -3.26 13.46
CA GLY A 114 2.82 -3.12 14.22
C GLY A 114 3.91 -2.31 13.50
N LEU A 115 3.87 -2.23 12.16
CA LEU A 115 4.74 -1.36 11.38
C LEU A 115 4.20 0.08 11.40
N ALA A 116 2.89 0.27 11.27
CA ALA A 116 2.24 1.56 11.41
C ALA A 116 2.57 2.22 12.76
N ASP A 117 2.44 1.46 13.85
CA ASP A 117 2.77 1.89 15.22
C ASP A 117 4.23 2.37 15.32
N ARG A 118 5.18 1.61 14.75
CA ARG A 118 6.59 2.00 14.74
C ARG A 118 6.83 3.28 13.91
N LEU A 119 6.13 3.44 12.79
CA LEU A 119 6.23 4.64 11.94
C LEU A 119 5.57 5.87 12.59
N ALA A 120 4.62 5.69 13.51
CA ALA A 120 3.99 6.77 14.26
C ALA A 120 4.95 7.45 15.27
N ASP A 121 6.15 6.90 15.44
CA ASP A 121 7.28 7.46 16.19
C ASP A 121 8.50 7.75 15.30
N ASP A 122 8.35 7.75 13.96
CA ASP A 122 9.45 7.95 13.01
C ASP A 122 10.14 9.32 13.20
N GLU A 123 11.44 9.41 12.90
CA GLU A 123 12.21 10.65 13.00
C GLU A 123 11.72 11.70 11.99
N ASP A 124 11.33 11.26 10.78
CA ASP A 124 10.77 12.13 9.76
C ASP A 124 9.35 12.58 10.16
N PRO A 125 9.11 13.89 10.37
CA PRO A 125 7.81 14.40 10.79
C PRO A 125 6.68 14.12 9.79
N ALA A 126 6.97 14.03 8.50
CA ALA A 126 5.98 13.73 7.48
C ALA A 126 5.57 12.25 7.49
N VAL A 127 6.53 11.34 7.71
CA VAL A 127 6.26 9.90 7.89
C VAL A 127 5.46 9.68 9.16
N ARG A 128 5.89 10.32 10.25
CA ARG A 128 5.23 10.26 11.56
C ARG A 128 3.78 10.68 11.50
N ALA A 129 3.49 11.85 10.89
CA ALA A 129 2.13 12.34 10.75
C ALA A 129 1.25 11.38 9.92
N ALA A 130 1.72 10.93 8.76
CA ALA A 130 0.99 10.00 7.92
C ALA A 130 0.70 8.66 8.63
N ALA A 131 1.64 8.16 9.44
CA ALA A 131 1.47 6.93 10.19
C ALA A 131 0.48 7.08 11.36
N GLN A 132 0.44 8.25 12.01
CA GLN A 132 -0.56 8.56 13.03
C GLN A 132 -1.98 8.60 12.44
N ASP A 133 -2.12 9.21 11.25
CA ASP A 133 -3.40 9.22 10.52
C ASP A 133 -3.82 7.79 10.13
N LEU A 134 -2.89 6.98 9.60
CA LEU A 134 -3.14 5.57 9.29
C LEU A 134 -3.52 4.76 10.54
N MET A 135 -2.87 4.98 11.68
CA MET A 135 -3.22 4.32 12.94
C MET A 135 -4.62 4.69 13.40
N ALA A 136 -5.01 5.97 13.27
CA ALA A 136 -6.38 6.40 13.55
C ALA A 136 -7.38 5.73 12.59
N ALA A 137 -7.05 5.57 11.31
CA ALA A 137 -7.89 4.85 10.35
C ALA A 137 -8.02 3.35 10.69
N ILE A 138 -6.93 2.71 11.13
CA ILE A 138 -6.92 1.31 11.60
C ILE A 138 -7.81 1.15 12.83
N ASP A 139 -7.66 2.01 13.83
CA ASP A 139 -8.38 1.90 15.11
C ASP A 139 -9.88 2.19 14.94
N ASN A 140 -10.27 3.01 13.95
CA ASN A 140 -11.65 3.30 13.61
C ASN A 140 -12.18 2.46 12.44
N HIS A 141 -11.43 1.44 12.00
CA HIS A 141 -11.77 0.71 10.79
C HIS A 141 -13.11 -0.03 10.93
N ALA A 142 -14.07 0.36 10.10
CA ALA A 142 -15.38 -0.27 10.00
C ALA A 142 -15.70 -0.55 8.53
N CYS A 143 -15.76 -1.83 8.18
CA CYS A 143 -15.88 -2.30 6.81
C CYS A 143 -16.83 -3.50 6.79
N GLU A 144 -17.81 -3.53 5.88
CA GLU A 144 -18.78 -4.63 5.80
C GLU A 144 -18.08 -5.96 5.53
N ALA A 145 -17.11 -5.97 4.62
CA ALA A 145 -16.30 -7.15 4.31
C ALA A 145 -15.46 -7.66 5.50
N CYS A 146 -15.18 -6.79 6.48
CA CYS A 146 -14.29 -7.06 7.62
C CYS A 146 -15.05 -7.39 8.90
N ARG A 147 -16.39 -7.34 8.89
CA ARG A 147 -17.19 -7.73 10.06
C ARG A 147 -17.03 -9.23 10.32
N PRO A 148 -16.75 -9.65 11.57
CA PRO A 148 -16.80 -11.06 11.91
C PRO A 148 -18.22 -11.59 11.68
N ALA A 149 -18.31 -12.78 11.06
CA ALA A 149 -19.56 -13.48 10.78
C ALA A 149 -20.30 -13.92 12.06
#